data_AF-A0A7Y2CN30-F1
#
_entry.id   AF-A0A7Y2CN30-F1
#
_cell.length_a   1.000
_cell.length_b   1.000
_cell.length_c   1.000
_cell.angle_alpha   90.00
_cell.angle_beta   90.00
_cell.angle_gamma   90.00
#
_symmetry.space_group_name_H-M   'P 1'
#
loop_
_entity.id
_entity.type
_entity.pdbx_description
1 polymer ?
#
loop_
_entity_poly.entity_id
_entity_poly.type
_entity_poly.pdbx_seq_one_letter_code
_entity_poly.pdbx_strand_id
1 'polypeptide(L)'
;MRNVARATIALTLCLMLATAAAAEVEILVKAEKEIELISPEGVAVTERVEADRVIPGDEVIYTIAYTNRSEEPAENVRITNPIPEHLIFTQVDESGSAKTAVTYSVDGVHYDAPENLTIVDALGNARRAEATDFTHVRWTILEPLSPGEAGTVGFRAELQ
;
A
#
# COMPACT_ATOMS: atom_id res chain seq x y z
N MET A 1 72.44 -1.68 -6.05
CA MET A 1 72.32 -3.12 -6.35
C MET A 1 70.94 -3.57 -5.89
N ARG A 2 70.12 -4.11 -6.82
CA ARG A 2 68.99 -5.07 -6.66
C ARG A 2 67.80 -4.62 -5.78
N ASN A 3 66.53 -4.68 -6.17
CA ASN A 3 65.85 -5.28 -7.32
C ASN A 3 64.50 -4.58 -7.55
N VAL A 4 64.17 -4.35 -8.81
CA VAL A 4 62.87 -3.87 -9.29
C VAL A 4 61.92 -5.07 -9.39
N ALA A 5 60.74 -5.00 -8.80
CA ALA A 5 59.65 -5.94 -9.09
C ALA A 5 58.52 -5.17 -9.77
N ARG A 6 58.40 -5.36 -11.09
CA ARG A 6 57.25 -4.94 -11.89
C ARG A 6 56.20 -6.04 -11.77
N ALA A 7 55.03 -5.71 -11.23
CA ALA A 7 53.85 -6.58 -11.30
C ALA A 7 52.85 -5.92 -12.24
N THR A 8 52.70 -6.50 -13.42
CA THR A 8 51.61 -6.21 -14.37
C THR A 8 50.54 -7.25 -14.13
N ILE A 9 49.33 -6.87 -13.70
CA ILE A 9 48.20 -7.80 -13.60
C ILE A 9 46.93 -7.16 -14.18
N ALA A 10 46.57 -7.70 -15.34
CA ALA A 10 45.25 -7.93 -15.94
C ALA A 10 44.11 -6.93 -15.70
N LEU A 11 43.74 -6.24 -16.78
CA LEU A 11 42.40 -5.71 -17.05
C LEU A 11 41.39 -6.88 -17.00
N THR A 12 40.57 -6.92 -15.95
CA THR A 12 39.40 -7.82 -15.90
C THR A 12 38.17 -6.98 -16.21
N LEU A 13 37.71 -7.03 -17.46
CA LEU A 13 36.38 -6.60 -17.84
C LEU A 13 35.39 -7.60 -17.21
N CYS A 14 34.86 -7.27 -16.05
CA CYS A 14 33.72 -7.98 -15.50
C CYS A 14 32.47 -7.45 -16.22
N LEU A 15 32.11 -8.11 -17.32
CA LEU A 15 30.78 -7.98 -17.91
C LEU A 15 29.80 -8.57 -16.90
N MET A 16 29.25 -7.74 -16.01
CA MET A 16 28.10 -8.15 -15.22
C MET A 16 26.95 -8.36 -16.20
N LEU A 17 26.51 -9.61 -16.24
CA LEU A 17 25.32 -10.06 -16.93
C LEU A 17 24.12 -9.19 -16.55
N ALA A 18 23.21 -9.03 -17.51
CA ALA A 18 21.95 -8.31 -17.42
C ALA A 18 21.41 -8.22 -15.99
N THR A 19 21.31 -7.01 -15.48
CA THR A 19 20.37 -6.71 -14.39
C THR A 19 19.01 -7.18 -14.87
N ALA A 20 18.50 -8.28 -14.30
CA ALA A 20 17.08 -8.55 -14.36
C ALA A 20 16.41 -7.30 -13.78
N ALA A 21 15.68 -6.56 -14.62
CA ALA A 21 14.84 -5.47 -14.17
C ALA A 21 13.76 -6.11 -13.31
N ALA A 22 13.99 -6.16 -11.99
CA ALA A 22 12.93 -6.48 -11.06
C ALA A 22 11.80 -5.48 -11.31
N ALA A 23 10.56 -5.95 -11.42
CA ALA A 23 9.41 -5.08 -11.57
C ALA A 23 9.44 -3.99 -10.48
N GLU A 24 9.72 -2.75 -10.86
CA GLU A 24 9.80 -1.61 -9.98
C GLU A 24 8.41 -0.96 -9.94
N VAL A 25 7.64 -1.29 -8.90
CA VAL A 25 6.34 -0.63 -8.65
C VAL A 25 6.57 0.51 -7.67
N GLU A 26 6.37 1.74 -8.14
CA GLU A 26 6.39 2.94 -7.30
C GLU A 26 5.07 3.04 -6.53
N ILE A 27 5.14 3.40 -5.24
CA ILE A 27 3.98 3.56 -4.36
C ILE A 27 4.04 4.93 -3.68
N LEU A 28 2.91 5.63 -3.66
CA LEU A 28 2.72 6.87 -2.92
C LEU A 28 1.43 6.79 -2.09
N VAL A 29 1.54 7.07 -0.78
CA VAL A 29 0.42 7.03 0.16
C VAL A 29 0.08 8.44 0.61
N LYS A 30 -1.20 8.79 0.61
CA LYS A 30 -1.73 10.06 1.15
C LYS A 30 -2.81 9.78 2.18
N ALA A 31 -2.87 10.62 3.22
CA ALA A 31 -3.99 10.69 4.14
C ALA A 31 -4.80 11.95 3.80
N GLU A 32 -6.10 11.77 3.58
CA GLU A 32 -7.01 12.79 3.10
C GLU A 32 -8.28 12.80 3.97
N LYS A 33 -9.06 13.87 3.88
CA LYS A 33 -10.40 13.98 4.44
C LYS A 33 -11.34 14.59 3.42
N GLU A 34 -12.63 14.30 3.55
CA GLU A 34 -13.67 14.94 2.76
C GLU A 34 -14.19 16.20 3.47
N ILE A 35 -14.28 17.30 2.75
CA ILE A 35 -14.89 18.56 3.21
C ILE A 35 -16.05 18.91 2.30
N GLU A 36 -17.13 19.45 2.87
CA GLU A 36 -18.21 20.04 2.08
C GLU A 36 -17.95 21.52 1.85
N LEU A 37 -17.95 21.91 0.59
CA LEU A 37 -17.83 23.30 0.13
C LEU A 37 -19.13 23.72 -0.54
N ILE A 38 -19.51 24.98 -0.37
CA ILE A 38 -20.64 25.55 -1.10
C ILE A 38 -20.08 26.29 -2.31
N SER A 39 -20.45 25.83 -3.51
CA SER A 39 -20.06 26.49 -4.76
C SER A 39 -20.69 27.88 -4.87
N PRO A 40 -20.21 28.75 -5.78
CA PRO A 40 -20.84 30.04 -6.05
C PRO A 40 -22.33 29.93 -6.46
N GLU A 41 -22.74 28.78 -7.00
CA GLU A 41 -24.13 28.46 -7.35
C GLU A 41 -24.98 27.96 -6.17
N GLY A 42 -24.42 27.90 -4.96
CA GLY A 42 -25.10 27.43 -3.75
C GLY A 42 -25.22 25.90 -3.64
N VAL A 43 -24.43 25.16 -4.41
CA VAL A 43 -24.45 23.69 -4.42
C VAL A 43 -23.37 23.16 -3.48
N ALA A 44 -23.73 22.20 -2.62
CA ALA A 44 -22.75 21.47 -1.80
C ALA A 44 -21.91 20.54 -2.69
N VAL A 45 -20.60 20.69 -2.62
CA VAL A 45 -19.60 19.89 -3.33
C VAL A 45 -18.66 19.28 -2.29
N THR A 46 -18.47 17.97 -2.35
CA THR A 46 -17.50 17.27 -1.52
C THR A 46 -16.13 17.30 -2.19
N GLU A 47 -15.11 17.76 -1.47
CA GLU A 47 -13.72 17.80 -1.93
C GLU A 47 -12.82 17.00 -0.99
N ARG A 48 -11.82 16.30 -1.55
CA ARG A 48 -10.76 15.65 -0.77
C ARG A 48 -9.59 16.60 -0.57
N VAL A 49 -9.19 16.79 0.67
CA VAL A 49 -8.05 17.62 1.06
C VAL A 49 -7.09 16.83 1.95
N GLU A 50 -5.82 17.21 1.99
CA GLU A 50 -4.83 16.57 2.86
C GLU A 50 -5.24 16.67 4.34
N ALA A 51 -5.05 15.57 5.07
CA ALA A 51 -5.41 15.47 6.47
C ALA A 51 -4.28 16.04 7.36
N ASP A 52 -4.14 17.37 7.40
CA ASP A 52 -3.13 18.06 8.23
C ASP A 52 -3.35 17.84 9.74
N ARG A 53 -4.61 17.67 10.13
CA ARG A 53 -5.03 17.41 11.51
C ARG A 53 -6.30 16.58 11.50
N VAL A 54 -6.31 15.54 12.33
CA VAL A 54 -7.42 14.62 12.56
C VAL A 54 -7.80 14.70 14.04
N ILE A 55 -9.09 14.78 14.34
CA ILE A 55 -9.64 14.71 15.70
C ILE A 55 -10.53 13.46 15.87
N PRO A 56 -10.76 12.98 17.10
CA PRO A 56 -11.65 11.83 17.32
C PRO A 56 -13.03 12.04 16.67
N GLY A 57 -13.49 11.01 15.96
CA GLY A 57 -14.70 11.00 15.12
C GLY A 57 -14.47 11.39 13.66
N ASP A 58 -13.29 11.91 13.29
CA ASP A 58 -12.99 12.18 11.89
C ASP A 58 -12.75 10.87 11.12
N GLU A 59 -13.32 10.79 9.91
CA GLU A 59 -12.97 9.76 8.93
C GLU A 59 -11.79 10.24 8.08
N VAL A 60 -10.75 9.42 8.02
CA VAL A 60 -9.55 9.62 7.21
C VAL A 60 -9.60 8.64 6.03
N ILE A 61 -9.27 9.15 4.85
CA ILE A 61 -9.18 8.38 3.62
C ILE A 61 -7.70 8.19 3.29
N TYR A 62 -7.25 6.94 3.24
CA TYR A 62 -5.93 6.58 2.78
C TYR A 62 -5.97 6.24 1.30
N THR A 63 -5.37 7.09 0.47
CA THR A 63 -5.24 6.87 -0.97
C THR A 63 -3.82 6.39 -1.28
N ILE A 64 -3.71 5.20 -1.88
CA ILE A 64 -2.46 4.60 -2.31
C ILE A 64 -2.42 4.60 -3.83
N ALA A 65 -1.57 5.46 -4.39
CA ALA A 65 -1.26 5.47 -5.81
C ALA A 65 -0.11 4.50 -6.11
N TYR A 66 -0.22 3.76 -7.20
CA TYR A 66 0.82 2.85 -7.65
C TYR A 66 1.12 3.05 -9.15
N THR A 67 2.34 2.76 -9.57
CA THR A 67 2.74 2.81 -10.99
C THR A 67 3.80 1.75 -11.28
N ASN A 68 3.60 0.96 -12.33
CA ASN A 68 4.64 0.08 -12.84
C ASN A 68 5.69 0.91 -13.61
N ARG A 69 6.88 1.08 -13.04
CA ARG A 69 8.01 1.81 -13.65
C ARG A 69 8.97 0.90 -14.41
N SER A 70 8.76 -0.41 -14.40
CA SER A 70 9.60 -1.35 -15.14
C SER A 70 9.26 -1.39 -16.63
N GLU A 71 10.16 -1.97 -17.41
CA GLU A 71 9.98 -2.20 -18.84
C GLU A 71 9.15 -3.46 -19.15
N GLU A 72 8.79 -4.23 -18.13
CA GLU A 72 8.02 -5.48 -18.24
C GLU A 72 6.68 -5.39 -17.49
N PRO A 73 5.66 -6.18 -17.86
CA PRO A 73 4.44 -6.27 -17.07
C PRO A 73 4.70 -6.78 -15.65
N ALA A 74 4.11 -6.11 -14.65
CA ALA A 74 4.20 -6.54 -13.26
C ALA A 74 3.02 -7.46 -12.91
N GLU A 75 3.32 -8.71 -12.56
CA GLU A 75 2.31 -9.70 -12.16
C GLU A 75 2.25 -9.86 -10.63
N ASN A 76 1.11 -10.38 -10.14
CA ASN A 76 0.91 -10.71 -8.72
C ASN A 76 1.19 -9.53 -7.77
N VAL A 77 0.90 -8.31 -8.21
CA VAL A 77 1.15 -7.09 -7.45
C VAL A 77 0.27 -7.09 -6.21
N ARG A 78 0.90 -6.98 -5.03
CA ARG A 78 0.23 -6.91 -3.74
C ARG A 78 0.63 -5.62 -3.04
N ILE A 79 -0.35 -4.77 -2.79
CA ILE A 79 -0.17 -3.52 -2.06
C ILE A 79 -0.69 -3.76 -0.65
N THR A 80 0.15 -3.53 0.36
CA THR A 80 -0.22 -3.69 1.76
C THR A 80 -0.03 -2.36 2.46
N ASN A 81 -1.04 -1.91 3.21
CA ASN A 81 -0.95 -0.70 4.02
C ASN A 81 -1.34 -1.00 5.46
N PRO A 82 -0.49 -0.70 6.46
CA PRO A 82 -0.90 -0.74 7.86
C PRO A 82 -1.98 0.30 8.14
N ILE A 83 -2.92 -0.05 9.01
CA ILE A 83 -3.86 0.89 9.61
C ILE A 83 -3.13 1.56 10.77
N PRO A 84 -2.96 2.90 10.76
CA PRO A 84 -2.23 3.58 11.83
C PRO A 84 -2.88 3.39 13.20
N GLU A 85 -2.08 3.51 14.25
CA GLU A 85 -2.57 3.42 15.63
C GLU A 85 -3.69 4.43 15.88
N HIS A 86 -4.67 4.03 16.70
CA HIS A 86 -5.88 4.80 17.05
C HIS A 86 -6.92 4.97 15.94
N LEU A 87 -6.64 4.55 14.71
CA LEU A 87 -7.63 4.49 13.64
C LEU A 87 -8.27 3.09 13.58
N ILE A 88 -9.58 3.07 13.33
CA ILE A 88 -10.34 1.84 13.08
C ILE A 88 -10.75 1.82 11.62
N PHE A 89 -10.44 0.72 10.93
CA PHE A 89 -10.89 0.50 9.56
C PHE A 89 -12.42 0.57 9.49
N THR A 90 -12.94 1.37 8.55
CA THR A 90 -14.39 1.44 8.29
C THR A 90 -14.74 0.68 7.01
N GLN A 91 -14.09 0.99 5.90
CA GLN A 91 -14.38 0.40 4.60
C GLN A 91 -13.23 0.55 3.61
N VAL A 92 -13.28 -0.23 2.52
CA VAL A 92 -12.42 -0.01 1.35
C VAL A 92 -12.93 1.24 0.63
N ASP A 93 -12.02 2.09 0.17
CA ASP A 93 -12.38 3.24 -0.65
C ASP A 93 -12.56 2.77 -2.11
N GLU A 94 -13.81 2.72 -2.55
CA GLU A 94 -14.19 2.24 -3.89
C GLU A 94 -13.90 3.25 -5.01
N SER A 95 -13.35 4.43 -4.67
CA SER A 95 -12.93 5.43 -5.66
C SER A 95 -11.71 4.99 -6.49
N GLY A 96 -11.05 3.91 -6.09
CA GLY A 96 -9.91 3.32 -6.77
C GLY A 96 -10.24 2.81 -8.19
N SER A 97 -9.27 2.87 -9.09
CA SER A 97 -9.43 2.44 -10.50
C SER A 97 -9.14 0.96 -10.74
N ALA A 98 -8.66 0.24 -9.74
CA ALA A 98 -8.06 -1.08 -9.88
C ALA A 98 -9.06 -2.23 -9.64
N LYS A 99 -9.03 -3.26 -10.50
CA LYS A 99 -9.67 -4.55 -10.18
C LYS A 99 -8.82 -5.29 -9.17
N THR A 100 -9.32 -5.40 -7.94
CA THR A 100 -8.56 -5.98 -6.84
C THR A 100 -9.35 -7.00 -6.03
N ALA A 101 -8.63 -7.95 -5.45
CA ALA A 101 -9.12 -8.71 -4.31
C ALA A 101 -8.55 -8.11 -3.03
N VAL A 102 -9.41 -7.83 -2.05
CA VAL A 102 -9.00 -7.23 -0.77
C VAL A 102 -8.98 -8.29 0.32
N THR A 103 -7.90 -8.30 1.08
CA THR A 103 -7.69 -9.15 2.26
C THR A 103 -7.21 -8.30 3.43
N TYR A 104 -7.45 -8.76 4.64
CA TYR A 104 -7.11 -8.03 5.87
C TYR A 104 -6.21 -8.88 6.74
N SER A 105 -5.49 -8.24 7.66
CA SER A 105 -4.69 -8.94 8.66
C SER A 105 -4.94 -8.36 10.04
N VAL A 106 -4.80 -9.21 11.05
CA VAL A 106 -4.81 -8.85 12.48
C VAL A 106 -3.41 -8.86 13.10
N ASP A 107 -2.41 -9.38 12.38
CA ASP A 107 -1.04 -9.60 12.88
C ASP A 107 0.07 -9.11 11.92
N GLY A 108 -0.30 -8.62 10.73
CA GLY A 108 0.62 -8.21 9.67
C GLY A 108 1.30 -9.38 8.93
N VAL A 109 0.90 -10.62 9.21
CA VAL A 109 1.54 -11.83 8.64
C VAL A 109 0.53 -12.68 7.88
N HIS A 110 -0.62 -12.96 8.49
CA HIS A 110 -1.70 -13.74 7.89
C HIS A 110 -2.76 -12.79 7.35
N TYR A 111 -3.16 -13.04 6.10
CA TYR A 111 -4.08 -12.17 5.39
C TYR A 111 -5.14 -12.99 4.69
N ASP A 112 -6.39 -12.70 5.00
CA ASP A 112 -7.53 -13.45 4.50
C ASP A 112 -8.77 -12.55 4.39
N ALA A 113 -9.88 -13.11 3.92
CA ALA A 113 -11.18 -12.48 4.03
C ALA A 113 -11.56 -12.28 5.50
N PRO A 114 -12.33 -11.23 5.86
CA PRO A 114 -12.75 -10.93 7.22
C PRO A 114 -13.33 -12.14 7.97
N GLU A 115 -14.00 -13.04 7.25
CA GLU A 115 -14.62 -14.24 7.80
C GLU A 115 -13.70 -15.34 8.29
N ASN A 116 -12.46 -15.33 7.82
CA ASN A 116 -11.47 -16.34 8.17
C ASN A 116 -10.50 -15.84 9.24
N LEU A 117 -10.56 -14.55 9.58
CA LEU A 117 -9.68 -13.93 10.58
C LEU A 117 -10.22 -14.16 12.00
N THR A 118 -9.31 -14.54 12.89
CA THR A 118 -9.62 -14.81 14.29
C THR A 118 -8.61 -14.12 15.20
N ILE A 119 -9.10 -13.67 16.36
CA ILE A 119 -8.29 -13.17 17.46
C ILE A 119 -8.27 -14.21 18.55
N VAL A 120 -7.06 -14.52 19.03
CA VAL A 120 -6.83 -15.40 20.16
C VAL A 120 -6.39 -14.54 21.34
N ASP A 121 -7.15 -14.60 22.45
CA ASP A 121 -6.80 -13.89 23.67
C ASP A 121 -5.64 -14.56 24.43
N ALA A 122 -5.14 -13.92 25.48
CA ALA A 122 -4.05 -14.45 26.30
C ALA A 122 -4.39 -15.78 27.01
N LEU A 123 -5.66 -16.15 27.08
CA LEU A 123 -6.15 -17.39 27.68
C LEU A 123 -6.37 -18.50 26.64
N GLY A 124 -6.15 -18.21 25.35
CA GLY A 124 -6.32 -19.15 24.25
C GLY A 124 -7.73 -19.22 23.68
N ASN A 125 -8.65 -18.34 24.09
CA ASN A 125 -9.99 -18.31 23.51
C ASN A 125 -9.94 -17.60 22.16
N ALA A 126 -10.57 -18.20 21.16
CA ALA A 126 -10.67 -17.64 19.83
C ALA A 126 -12.05 -16.98 19.61
N ARG A 127 -12.04 -15.77 19.04
CA ARG A 127 -13.23 -15.15 18.45
C ARG A 127 -12.94 -14.71 17.03
N ARG A 128 -13.98 -14.49 16.24
CA ARG A 128 -13.86 -13.86 14.93
C ARG A 128 -13.32 -12.43 15.10
N ALA A 129 -12.44 -12.03 14.19
CA ALA A 129 -11.94 -10.67 14.14
C ALA A 129 -13.04 -9.70 13.70
N GLU A 130 -13.07 -8.53 14.32
CA GLU A 130 -13.89 -7.40 13.93
C GLU A 130 -13.01 -6.34 13.27
N ALA A 131 -13.62 -5.30 12.67
CA ALA A 131 -12.87 -4.25 11.99
C ALA A 131 -11.88 -3.51 12.92
N THR A 132 -12.19 -3.48 14.22
CA THR A 132 -11.35 -2.91 15.29
C THR A 132 -10.06 -3.71 15.52
N ASP A 133 -10.01 -4.96 15.08
CA ASP A 133 -8.86 -5.84 15.21
C ASP A 133 -7.95 -5.80 13.97
N PHE A 134 -8.40 -5.16 12.88
CA PHE A 134 -7.61 -5.11 11.65
C PHE A 134 -6.41 -4.19 11.83
N THR A 135 -5.24 -4.70 11.48
CA THR A 135 -3.97 -3.98 11.51
C THR A 135 -3.48 -3.61 10.12
N HIS A 136 -3.88 -4.36 9.09
CA HIS A 136 -3.46 -4.10 7.72
C HIS A 136 -4.59 -4.37 6.73
N VAL A 137 -4.61 -3.59 5.66
CA VAL A 137 -5.40 -3.84 4.45
C VAL A 137 -4.44 -4.20 3.32
N ARG A 138 -4.80 -5.21 2.53
CA ARG A 138 -4.00 -5.66 1.39
C ARG A 138 -4.85 -5.86 0.14
N TRP A 139 -4.45 -5.20 -0.93
CA TRP A 139 -5.01 -5.36 -2.27
C TRP A 139 -4.11 -6.26 -3.10
N THR A 140 -4.71 -7.25 -3.76
CA THR A 140 -4.07 -8.02 -4.83
C THR A 140 -4.63 -7.56 -6.16
N ILE A 141 -3.79 -6.98 -7.01
CA ILE A 141 -4.18 -6.56 -8.35
C ILE A 141 -4.40 -7.83 -9.19
N LEU A 142 -5.59 -7.96 -9.79
CA LEU A 142 -6.00 -9.19 -10.47
C LEU A 142 -5.49 -9.28 -11.91
N GLU A 143 -5.10 -8.16 -12.49
CA GLU A 143 -4.59 -8.05 -13.87
C GLU A 143 -3.11 -7.62 -13.82
N PRO A 144 -2.25 -8.16 -14.72
CA PRO A 144 -0.88 -7.68 -14.83
C PRO A 144 -0.83 -6.19 -15.16
N LEU A 145 0.01 -5.43 -14.47
CA LEU A 145 0.20 -4.00 -14.75
C LEU A 145 1.19 -3.84 -15.89
N SER A 146 0.76 -3.27 -17.00
CA SER A 146 1.64 -2.96 -18.13
C SER A 146 2.71 -1.93 -17.74
N PRO A 147 3.85 -1.84 -18.46
CA PRO A 147 4.82 -0.75 -18.29
C PRO A 147 4.16 0.63 -18.33
N GLY A 148 4.36 1.44 -17.30
CA GLY A 148 3.77 2.77 -17.14
C GLY A 148 2.30 2.78 -16.66
N GLU A 149 1.67 1.61 -16.49
CA GLU A 149 0.31 1.53 -15.97
C GLU A 149 0.27 1.96 -14.51
N ALA A 150 -0.73 2.77 -14.18
CA ALA A 150 -0.92 3.35 -12.86
C ALA A 150 -2.37 3.20 -12.41
N GLY A 151 -2.56 3.19 -11.09
CA GLY A 151 -3.90 3.14 -10.50
C GLY A 151 -3.88 3.56 -9.04
N THR A 152 -5.07 3.49 -8.45
CA THR A 152 -5.28 3.81 -7.04
C THR A 152 -6.07 2.72 -6.34
N VAL A 153 -5.70 2.48 -5.09
CA VAL A 153 -6.49 1.74 -4.10
C VAL A 153 -6.55 2.54 -2.82
N GLY A 154 -7.51 2.27 -1.95
CA GLY A 154 -7.58 3.00 -0.70
C GLY A 154 -8.50 2.35 0.31
N PHE A 155 -8.45 2.86 1.53
CA PHE A 155 -9.39 2.54 2.59
C PHE A 155 -9.72 3.78 3.40
N ARG A 156 -10.81 3.68 4.15
CA ARG A 156 -11.26 4.67 5.10
C ARG A 156 -11.11 4.13 6.51
N ALA A 157 -10.76 5.01 7.43
CA ALA A 157 -10.65 4.67 8.84
C ALA A 157 -11.03 5.87 9.71
N GLU A 158 -11.63 5.58 10.87
CA GLU A 158 -12.12 6.60 11.80
C GLU A 158 -11.20 6.69 13.01
N LEU A 159 -10.86 7.92 13.43
CA LEU A 159 -10.10 8.16 14.65
C LEU A 159 -11.00 8.02 15.87
N GLN A 160 -10.62 7.18 16.82
CA GLN A 160 -11.37 6.97 18.06
C GLN A 160 -10.90 7.86 19.22
#